data_AF-A0A537LJ03-F1
#
_entry.id   AF-A0A537LJ03-F1
#
_cell.length_a   1.000
_cell.length_b   1.000
_cell.length_c   1.000
_cell.angle_alpha   90.00
_cell.angle_beta   90.00
_cell.angle_gamma   90.00
#
_symmetry.space_group_name_H-M   'P 1'
#
loop_
_entity.id
_entity.type
_entity.pdbx_description
1 polymer ?
#
loop_
_entity_poly.entity_id
_entity_poly.type
_entity_poly.pdbx_seq_one_letter_code
_entity_poly.pdbx_strand_id
1 'polypeptide(L)'
;MSAATQRIAERAGKETVVGTVDERLGVLQREGYRATPQRRAILESMLSAGRENVSAEEICRRARAVCPTVNLATTYRTLDLLGRLGMVRRLSCGDGRSVFCPNARPHYH
;
A
#
# COMPACT_ATOMS: atom_id res chain seq x y z
N MET A 1 -33.67 15.27 15.72
CA MET A 1 -32.20 15.29 15.91
C MET A 1 -31.66 13.95 15.41
N SER A 2 -30.91 13.99 14.32
CA SER A 2 -30.69 12.90 13.35
C SER A 2 -29.73 11.79 13.85
N ALA A 3 -30.19 10.54 13.82
CA ALA A 3 -29.43 9.33 14.14
C ALA A 3 -28.63 8.81 12.92
N ALA A 4 -27.88 9.70 12.25
CA ALA A 4 -27.20 9.39 10.98
C ALA A 4 -25.66 9.40 11.04
N THR A 5 -25.06 9.38 12.24
CA THR A 5 -23.59 9.47 12.40
C THR A 5 -22.95 8.19 12.93
N GLN A 6 -23.73 7.16 13.28
CA GLN A 6 -23.24 5.94 13.95
C GLN A 6 -23.20 4.67 13.08
N ARG A 7 -23.17 4.77 11.74
CA ARG A 7 -23.25 3.57 10.86
C ARG A 7 -22.03 3.26 9.99
N ILE A 8 -20.88 3.90 10.23
CA ILE A 8 -19.68 3.70 9.39
C ILE A 8 -18.54 2.96 10.13
N ALA A 9 -18.59 2.84 11.47
CA ALA A 9 -17.49 2.26 12.25
C ALA A 9 -17.53 0.72 12.38
N GLU A 10 -18.66 0.06 12.12
CA GLU A 10 -18.87 -1.34 12.55
C GLU A 10 -18.81 -2.38 11.43
N ARG A 11 -18.55 -1.99 10.17
CA ARG A 11 -18.37 -2.95 9.07
C ARG A 11 -16.92 -3.37 8.84
N ALA A 12 -16.01 -3.00 9.74
CA ALA A 12 -14.58 -3.22 9.60
C ALA A 12 -14.10 -4.56 10.17
N GLY A 13 -14.86 -5.64 9.96
CA GLY A 13 -14.29 -6.99 9.86
C GLY A 13 -13.47 -7.13 8.56
N LYS A 14 -12.55 -6.19 8.28
CA LYS A 14 -11.78 -6.15 7.03
C LYS A 14 -10.76 -7.28 7.06
N GLU A 15 -11.22 -8.41 6.54
CA GLU A 15 -10.41 -9.49 5.99
C GLU A 15 -9.17 -8.89 5.35
N THR A 16 -8.05 -9.16 6.00
CA THR A 16 -6.78 -8.49 5.77
C THR A 16 -6.26 -8.92 4.41
N VAL A 17 -5.91 -7.99 3.51
CA VAL A 17 -5.28 -8.36 2.23
C VAL A 17 -3.80 -8.74 2.48
N VAL A 18 -3.58 -9.86 3.16
CA VAL A 18 -2.45 -10.74 2.80
C VAL A 18 -2.91 -11.37 1.50
N GLY A 19 -2.43 -10.82 0.40
CA GLY A 19 -3.00 -11.11 -0.89
C GLY A 19 -2.03 -10.78 -2.00
N THR A 20 -2.23 -11.47 -3.11
CA THR A 20 -1.46 -11.34 -4.33
C THR A 20 -1.54 -9.90 -4.87
N VAL A 21 -0.67 -9.59 -5.83
CA VAL A 21 -0.69 -8.31 -6.55
C VAL A 21 -2.07 -8.08 -7.17
N ASP A 22 -2.66 -9.10 -7.77
CA ASP A 22 -3.94 -8.99 -8.49
C ASP A 22 -5.11 -8.71 -7.55
N GLU A 23 -5.13 -9.32 -6.36
CA GLU A 23 -6.16 -9.03 -5.35
C GLU A 23 -6.10 -7.56 -4.91
N ARG A 24 -4.90 -7.02 -4.71
CA ARG A 24 -4.70 -5.61 -4.33
C ARG A 24 -5.09 -4.66 -5.46
N LEU A 25 -4.77 -5.00 -6.71
CA LEU A 25 -5.22 -4.25 -7.88
C LEU A 25 -6.75 -4.30 -8.03
N GLY A 26 -7.37 -5.44 -7.72
CA GLY A 26 -8.83 -5.59 -7.71
C GLY A 26 -9.50 -4.68 -6.67
N VAL A 27 -8.89 -4.52 -5.48
CA VAL A 27 -9.37 -3.54 -4.50
C VAL A 27 -9.26 -2.11 -5.06
N LEU A 28 -8.15 -1.74 -5.71
CA LEU A 28 -8.03 -0.41 -6.33
C LEU A 28 -9.18 -0.15 -7.31
N GLN A 29 -9.48 -1.12 -8.16
CA GLN A 29 -10.56 -1.01 -9.14
C GLN A 29 -11.94 -0.87 -8.48
N ARG A 30 -12.24 -1.68 -7.45
CA ARG A 30 -13.49 -1.58 -6.68
C ARG A 30 -13.68 -0.23 -6.00
N GLU A 31 -12.58 0.40 -5.58
CA GLU A 31 -12.56 1.73 -4.96
C GLU A 31 -12.49 2.87 -6.00
N GLY A 32 -12.62 2.57 -7.30
CA GLY A 32 -12.66 3.56 -8.39
C GLY A 32 -11.28 4.04 -8.89
N TYR A 33 -10.19 3.40 -8.45
CA TYR A 33 -8.83 3.74 -8.86
C TYR A 33 -8.34 2.85 -10.01
N ARG A 34 -7.57 3.45 -10.94
CA ARG A 34 -6.98 2.70 -12.06
C ARG A 34 -5.88 1.74 -11.60
N ALA A 35 -5.92 0.49 -12.06
CA ALA A 35 -4.86 -0.50 -11.92
C ALA A 35 -3.80 -0.32 -13.03
N THR A 36 -2.95 0.70 -12.92
CA THR A 36 -1.94 1.01 -13.95
C THR A 36 -0.71 0.09 -13.86
N PRO A 37 0.08 -0.06 -14.95
CA PRO A 37 1.33 -0.82 -14.92
C PRO A 37 2.31 -0.35 -13.85
N GLN A 38 2.38 0.97 -13.61
CA GLN A 38 3.21 1.55 -12.55
C GLN A 38 2.78 1.08 -11.16
N ARG A 39 1.47 1.07 -10.87
CA ARG A 39 0.93 0.61 -9.59
C ARG A 39 1.16 -0.89 -9.38
N ARG A 40 1.04 -1.69 -10.44
CA ARG A 40 1.40 -3.12 -10.42
C ARG A 40 2.88 -3.31 -10.06
N ALA A 41 3.79 -2.63 -10.77
CA ALA A 41 5.23 -2.75 -10.52
C ALA A 41 5.62 -2.33 -9.09
N ILE A 42 4.98 -1.29 -8.54
CA ILE A 42 5.17 -0.86 -7.15
C ILE A 42 4.68 -1.93 -6.16
N LEU A 43 3.50 -2.51 -6.40
CA LEU A 43 2.94 -3.59 -5.57
C LEU A 43 3.83 -4.85 -5.60
N GLU A 44 4.29 -5.27 -6.77
CA GLU A 44 5.23 -6.39 -6.93
C GLU A 44 6.53 -6.16 -6.17
N SER A 45 7.11 -4.96 -6.33
CA SER A 45 8.36 -4.58 -5.67
C SER A 45 8.27 -4.57 -4.15
N MET A 46 7.10 -4.20 -3.63
CA MET A 46 6.84 -4.18 -2.19
C MET A 46 6.52 -5.58 -1.65
N LEU A 47 5.67 -6.35 -2.34
CA LEU A 47 5.28 -7.69 -1.90
C LEU A 47 6.41 -8.71 -1.98
N SER A 48 7.33 -8.56 -2.93
CA SER A 48 8.54 -9.40 -3.05
C SER A 48 9.47 -9.29 -1.84
N ALA A 49 9.36 -8.23 -1.03
CA ALA A 49 10.12 -8.10 0.22
C ALA A 49 9.52 -8.91 1.38
N GLY A 50 8.40 -9.60 1.17
CA GLY A 50 7.78 -10.47 2.17
C GLY A 50 7.35 -9.70 3.41
N ARG A 51 8.00 -9.98 4.54
CA ARG A 51 7.70 -9.36 5.86
C ARG A 51 8.59 -8.18 6.19
N GLU A 52 9.60 -7.90 5.38
CA GLU A 52 10.55 -6.82 5.64
C GLU A 52 9.93 -5.46 5.33
N ASN A 53 10.30 -4.47 6.13
CA ASN A 53 9.94 -3.08 5.87
C ASN A 53 10.91 -2.50 4.84
N VAL A 54 10.39 -1.87 3.79
CA VAL A 54 11.21 -1.37 2.67
C VAL A 54 11.02 0.13 2.51
N SER A 55 12.10 0.86 2.22
CA SER A 55 12.01 2.30 1.93
C SER A 55 11.32 2.56 0.59
N ALA A 56 10.75 3.76 0.43
CA ALA A 56 10.15 4.16 -0.86
C ALA A 56 11.19 4.21 -1.98
N GLU A 57 12.44 4.57 -1.66
CA GLU A 57 13.56 4.63 -2.60
C GLU A 57 13.88 3.25 -3.14
N GLU A 58 13.92 2.24 -2.27
CA GLU A 58 14.19 0.86 -2.65
C GLU A 58 13.03 0.25 -3.45
N ILE A 59 11.79 0.51 -3.04
CA ILE A 59 10.60 0.14 -3.82
C ILE A 59 10.66 0.78 -5.22
N CYS A 60 10.99 2.07 -5.30
CA CYS A 60 11.12 2.79 -6.57
C CYS A 60 12.23 2.18 -7.45
N ARG A 61 13.38 1.83 -6.87
CA ARG A 61 14.51 1.22 -7.58
C ARG A 61 14.11 -0.12 -8.19
N ARG A 62 13.47 -1.00 -7.42
CA ARG A 62 12.95 -2.30 -7.88
C ARG A 62 11.87 -2.14 -8.94
N ALA A 63 10.91 -1.24 -8.71
CA ALA A 63 9.79 -1.03 -9.64
C ALA A 63 10.27 -0.45 -10.98
N ARG A 64 11.29 0.41 -10.95
CA ARG A 64 11.88 1.00 -12.16
C ARG A 64 12.57 -0.05 -13.04
N ALA A 65 13.10 -1.13 -12.46
CA ALA A 65 13.71 -2.22 -13.23
C ALA A 65 12.69 -2.93 -14.15
N VAL A 66 11.41 -2.94 -13.77
CA VAL A 66 10.32 -3.57 -14.53
C VAL A 66 9.48 -2.54 -15.29
N CYS A 67 9.31 -1.34 -14.74
CA CYS A 67 8.55 -0.24 -15.32
C CYS A 67 9.37 1.06 -15.28
N PRO A 68 10.17 1.37 -16.33
CA PRO A 68 11.10 2.51 -16.33
C PRO A 68 10.47 3.88 -16.09
N THR A 69 9.16 4.02 -16.35
CA THR A 69 8.41 5.26 -16.13
C THR A 69 8.10 5.54 -14.66
N VAL A 70 8.34 4.59 -13.75
CA VAL A 70 8.18 4.80 -12.31
C VAL A 70 9.25 5.75 -11.78
N ASN A 71 8.81 6.72 -10.99
CA ASN A 71 9.67 7.65 -10.27
C ASN A 71 9.23 7.77 -8.81
N LEU A 72 10.06 8.42 -8.01
CA LEU A 72 9.85 8.51 -6.57
C LEU A 72 8.52 9.20 -6.21
N ALA A 73 8.12 10.24 -6.96
CA ALA A 73 6.84 10.91 -6.75
C ALA A 73 5.64 9.98 -7.02
N THR A 74 5.69 9.19 -8.10
CA THR A 74 4.68 8.17 -8.40
C THR A 74 4.65 7.07 -7.33
N THR A 75 5.82 6.67 -6.82
CA THR A 75 5.96 5.69 -5.74
C THR A 75 5.26 6.19 -4.48
N TYR A 76 5.57 7.40 -4.00
CA TYR A 76 4.92 7.99 -2.83
C TYR A 76 3.41 8.14 -3.01
N ARG A 77 2.95 8.69 -4.15
CA ARG A 77 1.50 8.81 -4.44
C ARG A 77 0.77 7.47 -4.40
N THR A 78 1.43 6.41 -4.86
CA THR A 78 0.87 5.06 -4.83
C THR A 78 0.88 4.50 -3.42
N LEU A 79 1.98 4.59 -2.69
CA LEU A 79 2.10 4.10 -1.32
C LEU A 79 1.13 4.83 -0.37
N ASP A 80 0.93 6.14 -0.53
CA ASP A 80 -0.06 6.91 0.23
C ASP A 80 -1.49 6.43 -0.05
N LEU A 81 -1.83 6.18 -1.33
CA LEU A 81 -3.11 5.61 -1.70
C LEU A 81 -3.31 4.22 -1.06
N LEU A 82 -2.32 3.34 -1.17
CA LEU A 82 -2.37 2.00 -0.58
C LEU A 82 -2.49 2.07 0.95
N GLY A 83 -1.86 3.05 1.60
CA GLY A 83 -2.00 3.32 3.03
C GLY A 83 -3.41 3.74 3.40
N ARG A 84 -4.02 4.67 2.65
CA ARG A 84 -5.43 5.09 2.86
C ARG A 84 -6.42 3.93 2.70
N LEU A 85 -6.11 2.98 1.83
CA LEU A 85 -6.92 1.78 1.62
C LEU A 85 -6.62 0.65 2.63
N GLY A 86 -5.68 0.87 3.57
CA GLY A 86 -5.32 -0.12 4.58
C GLY A 86 -4.55 -1.32 4.04
N MET A 87 -3.90 -1.19 2.88
CA MET A 87 -3.09 -2.26 2.28
C MET A 87 -1.62 -2.21 2.70
N VAL A 88 -1.15 -1.04 3.14
CA VAL A 88 0.25 -0.78 3.47
C VAL A 88 0.31 0.07 4.72
N ARG A 89 1.31 -0.17 5.57
CA ARG A 89 1.57 0.68 6.74
C ARG A 89 2.87 1.44 6.55
N ARG A 90 2.82 2.76 6.72
CA ARG A 90 4.00 3.61 6.79
C ARG A 90 4.51 3.65 8.22
N LEU A 91 5.80 3.41 8.40
CA LEU A 91 6.50 3.48 9.67
C LEU A 91 7.52 4.60 9.58
N SER A 92 7.45 5.56 10.50
CA SER A 92 8.43 6.64 10.61
C SER A 92 9.62 6.15 11.43
N CYS A 93 10.82 6.28 10.87
CA CYS A 93 12.07 6.05 11.56
C CYS A 93 12.48 7.34 12.30
N GLY A 94 13.17 7.22 13.43
CA GLY A 94 13.60 8.35 14.25
C GLY A 94 14.61 9.29 13.56
N ASP A 95 15.19 8.87 12.42
CA ASP A 95 16.10 9.64 11.57
C ASP A 95 15.37 10.44 10.47
N GLY A 96 14.04 10.52 10.53
CA GLY A 96 13.21 11.21 9.54
C GLY A 96 12.91 10.39 8.28
N ARG A 97 13.43 9.16 8.17
CA ARG A 97 13.10 8.25 7.07
C ARG A 97 11.75 7.58 7.27
N SER A 98 11.21 7.01 6.19
CA SER A 98 9.99 6.19 6.26
C SER A 98 10.20 4.85 5.57
N VAL A 99 9.77 3.79 6.24
CA VAL A 99 9.72 2.45 5.66
C VAL A 99 8.28 1.97 5.57
N PHE A 100 8.01 1.11 4.60
CA PHE A 100 6.67 0.65 4.28
C PHE A 100 6.57 -0.85 4.54
N CYS A 101 5.58 -1.23 5.34
CA CYS A 101 5.27 -2.62 5.64
C CYS A 101 4.17 -3.10 4.68
N PRO A 102 4.40 -4.18 3.92
CA PRO A 102 3.36 -4.78 3.06
C PRO A 102 2.20 -5.36 3.86
N ASN A 103 2.42 -5.65 5.15
CA ASN A 103 1.43 -6.16 6.06
C ASN A 103 0.80 -5.01 6.87
N ALA A 104 -0.51 -4.83 6.72
CA ALA A 104 -1.25 -3.82 7.46
C ALA A 104 -1.50 -4.19 8.93
N ARG A 105 -1.26 -5.46 9.34
CA ARG A 105 -1.35 -5.85 10.75
C ARG A 105 -0.09 -5.45 11.52
N PRO A 106 -0.23 -5.03 12.79
CA PRO A 106 0.89 -5.00 13.72
C PRO A 106 1.44 -6.42 13.87
N HIS A 107 2.69 -6.63 13.48
CA HIS A 107 3.49 -7.75 13.93
C HIS A 107 4.50 -7.16 14.90
N TYR A 108 4.56 -7.68 16.11
CA TYR A 108 5.67 -7.39 17.01
C TYR A 108 6.90 -8.07 16.37
N HIS A 109 7.90 -7.26 16.01
CA HIS A 109 9.24 -7.74 15.65
C HIS A 109 10.07 -7.85 16.92
#